data_AF-A0A1X7TAZ6-F1
#
_entry.id   AF-A0A1X7TAZ6-F1
#
_cell.length_a   1.000
_cell.length_b   1.000
_cell.length_c   1.000
_cell.angle_alpha   90.00
_cell.angle_beta   90.00
_cell.angle_gamma   90.00
#
_symmetry.space_group_name_H-M   'P 1'
#
loop_
_entity.id
_entity.type
_entity.pdbx_description
1 polymer ?
#
loop_
_entity_poly.entity_id
_entity_poly.type
_entity_poly.pdbx_seq_one_letter_code
_entity_poly.pdbx_strand_id
1 'polypeptide(L)'
;MKTWVDSYTFDFPWETVVQAAYRKYPTRHNTNVKTLDTLERRCGQNGSGRVLFSHRLFGTLWNAPALVINILGFNEMMYIHEMSECDTLSKTLLARHLPSLPL
;
A
#
# COMPACT_ATOMS: atom_id res chain seq x y z
N MET A 1 -13.55 -18.98 1.73
CA MET A 1 -12.70 -17.83 1.33
C MET A 1 -13.53 -16.94 0.42
N LYS A 2 -13.65 -15.64 0.73
CA LYS A 2 -14.40 -14.67 -0.09
C LYS A 2 -13.42 -13.76 -0.83
N THR A 3 -13.55 -13.64 -2.14
CA THR A 3 -12.71 -12.79 -2.99
C THR A 3 -13.56 -11.72 -3.66
N TRP A 4 -12.97 -10.55 -3.89
CA TRP A 4 -13.60 -9.41 -4.56
C TRP A 4 -12.64 -8.87 -5.61
N VAL A 5 -13.17 -8.42 -6.73
CA VAL A 5 -12.40 -7.82 -7.84
C VAL A 5 -13.16 -6.59 -8.31
N ASP A 6 -12.45 -5.48 -8.47
CA ASP A 6 -12.98 -4.22 -8.97
C ASP A 6 -11.98 -3.60 -9.95
N SER A 7 -12.47 -2.81 -10.90
CA SER A 7 -11.65 -2.16 -11.92
C SER A 7 -12.06 -0.70 -12.12
N TYR A 8 -11.07 0.17 -12.33
CA TYR A 8 -11.28 1.59 -12.54
C TYR A 8 -10.28 2.15 -13.56
N THR A 9 -10.75 3.08 -14.40
CA THR A 9 -9.92 3.75 -15.41
C THR A 9 -9.66 5.20 -15.00
N PHE A 10 -8.39 5.55 -14.84
CA PHE A 10 -7.95 6.94 -14.64
C PHE A 10 -7.69 7.61 -15.99
N ASP A 11 -8.34 8.74 -16.27
CA ASP A 11 -8.10 9.53 -17.48
C ASP A 11 -6.88 10.47 -17.31
N PHE A 12 -5.73 9.87 -16.99
CA PHE A 12 -4.46 10.55 -16.79
C PHE A 12 -3.30 9.72 -17.34
N PRO A 13 -2.17 10.35 -17.73
CA PRO A 13 -0.97 9.63 -18.12
C PRO A 13 -0.52 8.65 -17.03
N TRP A 14 -0.01 7.49 -17.44
CA TRP A 14 0.43 6.43 -16.52
C TRP A 14 1.42 6.93 -15.47
N GLU A 15 2.37 7.77 -15.90
CA GLU A 15 3.40 8.36 -15.05
C GLU A 15 2.77 9.21 -13.93
N THR A 16 1.71 9.96 -14.24
CA THR A 16 0.96 10.76 -13.27
C THR A 16 0.22 9.86 -12.27
N VAL A 17 -0.42 8.79 -12.75
CA VAL A 17 -1.14 7.83 -11.90
C VAL A 17 -0.19 7.11 -10.95
N VAL A 18 0.95 6.65 -11.43
CA VAL A 18 1.97 5.98 -10.60
C VAL A 18 2.58 6.91 -9.58
N GLN A 19 2.91 8.15 -9.96
CA GLN A 19 3.39 9.16 -9.00
C GLN A 19 2.33 9.46 -7.93
N ALA A 20 1.07 9.57 -8.32
CA ALA A 20 -0.05 9.77 -7.39
C ALA A 20 -0.25 8.55 -6.48
N ALA A 21 -0.04 7.32 -6.96
CA ALA A 21 -0.12 6.11 -6.14
C ALA A 21 0.97 6.10 -5.05
N TYR A 22 2.20 6.46 -5.40
CA TYR A 22 3.29 6.55 -4.41
C TYR A 22 3.11 7.71 -3.43
N ARG A 23 2.58 8.85 -3.89
CA ARG A 23 2.38 10.07 -3.08
C ARG A 23 0.93 10.25 -2.63
N LYS A 24 0.16 9.16 -2.57
CA LYS A 24 -1.27 9.22 -2.23
C LYS A 24 -1.44 9.89 -0.87
N TYR A 25 -0.68 9.50 0.13
CA TYR A 25 -0.84 9.98 1.49
C TYR A 25 0.07 11.18 1.81
N PRO A 26 -0.42 12.15 2.61
CA PRO A 26 -1.73 12.18 3.27
C PRO A 26 -2.89 12.57 2.32
N THR A 27 -4.11 12.05 2.56
CA THR A 27 -5.33 12.45 1.83
C THR A 27 -6.46 12.88 2.77
N ARG A 28 -7.37 13.74 2.28
CA ARG A 28 -8.63 14.05 2.97
C ARG A 28 -9.63 12.89 2.95
N HIS A 29 -9.57 12.02 1.94
CA HIS A 29 -10.50 10.91 1.76
C HIS A 29 -10.23 9.72 2.70
N ASN A 30 -8.97 9.51 3.06
CA ASN A 30 -8.56 8.51 4.03
C ASN A 30 -7.54 9.11 4.99
N THR A 31 -8.04 9.51 6.16
CA THR A 31 -7.26 10.09 7.26
C THR A 31 -6.67 9.05 8.21
N ASN A 32 -6.94 7.76 7.98
CA ASN A 32 -6.54 6.69 8.91
C ASN A 32 -5.07 6.29 8.75
N VAL A 33 -4.47 6.52 7.59
CA VAL A 33 -3.02 6.36 7.40
C VAL A 33 -2.31 7.51 8.13
N LYS A 34 -1.61 7.18 9.21
CA LYS A 34 -0.90 8.14 10.08
C LYS A 34 0.58 8.21 9.78
N THR A 35 1.19 7.08 9.44
CA THR A 35 2.61 6.99 9.09
C THR A 35 2.78 6.21 7.80
N LEU A 36 3.83 6.56 7.06
CA LEU A 36 4.21 5.88 5.83
C LEU A 36 5.72 6.00 5.66
N ASP A 37 6.40 4.87 5.81
CA ASP A 37 7.85 4.78 5.73
C ASP A 37 8.26 3.89 4.57
N THR A 38 9.37 4.21 3.91
CA THR A 38 10.00 3.31 2.93
C THR A 38 11.09 2.54 3.65
N LEU A 39 10.89 1.24 3.85
CA LEU A 39 11.85 0.36 4.50
C LEU A 39 12.99 0.00 3.56
N GLU A 40 12.66 -0.31 2.30
CA GLU A 40 13.64 -0.66 1.28
C GLU A 40 13.18 -0.11 -0.07
N ARG A 41 14.13 0.37 -0.88
CA ARG A 41 13.89 0.67 -2.29
C ARG A 41 15.13 0.34 -3.10
N ARG A 42 14.95 -0.49 -4.12
CA ARG A 42 16.05 -0.92 -4.98
C ARG A 42 15.64 -0.97 -6.44
N CYS A 43 16.58 -0.62 -7.31
CA CYS A 43 16.47 -0.93 -8.72
C CYS A 43 16.91 -2.37 -8.94
N GLY A 44 16.16 -3.11 -9.74
CA GLY A 44 16.56 -4.40 -10.25
C GLY A 44 16.26 -4.51 -11.73
N GLN A 45 16.39 -5.73 -12.24
CA GLN A 45 15.94 -6.10 -13.58
C GLN A 45 14.96 -7.26 -13.49
N ASN A 46 13.99 -7.28 -14.40
CA ASN A 46 13.18 -8.45 -14.71
C ASN A 46 13.37 -8.79 -16.21
N GLY A 47 12.67 -9.81 -16.70
CA GLY A 47 12.75 -10.20 -18.12
C GLY A 47 12.36 -9.10 -19.12
N SER A 48 11.65 -8.06 -18.69
CA SER A 48 11.20 -6.95 -19.55
C SER A 48 12.05 -5.68 -19.42
N GLY A 49 12.86 -5.51 -18.38
CA GLY A 49 13.69 -4.31 -18.23
C GLY A 49 14.02 -3.94 -16.78
N ARG A 50 14.17 -2.64 -16.52
CA ARG A 50 14.50 -2.11 -15.19
C ARG A 50 13.24 -1.97 -14.35
N VAL A 51 13.24 -2.57 -13.17
CA VAL A 51 12.12 -2.55 -12.22
C VAL A 51 12.52 -1.84 -10.94
N LEU A 52 11.63 -1.01 -10.40
CA LEU A 52 11.77 -0.46 -9.06
C LEU A 52 10.99 -1.32 -8.06
N PHE A 53 11.71 -1.97 -7.16
CA PHE A 53 11.13 -2.67 -6.02
C PHE A 53 11.06 -1.70 -4.84
N SER A 54 9.90 -1.60 -4.20
CA SER A 54 9.74 -0.84 -2.97
C SER A 54 9.05 -1.67 -1.89
N HIS A 55 9.58 -1.61 -0.68
CA HIS A 55 8.93 -2.09 0.53
C HIS A 55 8.58 -0.88 1.40
N ARG A 56 7.28 -0.66 1.63
CA ARG A 56 6.78 0.42 2.47
C ARG A 56 6.02 -0.13 3.67
N LEU A 57 6.11 0.57 4.79
CA LEU A 57 5.34 0.30 5.99
C LEU A 57 4.31 1.41 6.18
N PHE A 58 3.05 1.02 6.19
CA PHE A 58 1.94 1.91 6.48
C PHE A 58 1.54 1.71 7.92
N GLY A 59 1.43 2.80 8.66
CA GLY A 59 0.78 2.82 9.95
C GLY A 59 -0.63 3.36 9.83
N THR A 60 -1.61 2.57 10.27
CA THR A 60 -3.03 2.92 10.22
C THR A 60 -3.67 2.89 11.60
N LEU A 61 -4.44 3.92 11.95
CA LEU A 61 -5.32 3.87 13.12
C LEU A 61 -6.69 3.32 12.72
N TRP A 62 -7.13 2.31 13.46
CA TRP A 62 -8.44 1.70 13.28
C TRP A 62 -9.35 2.20 14.39
N ASN A 63 -10.33 3.03 14.06
CA ASN A 63 -11.36 3.50 14.99
C ASN A 63 -12.38 2.39 15.32
N ALA A 64 -11.91 1.25 15.82
CA ALA A 64 -12.76 0.15 16.23
C ALA A 64 -13.48 0.50 17.54
N PRO A 65 -14.74 0.05 17.74
CA PRO A 65 -15.41 0.22 19.03
C PRO A 65 -14.62 -0.40 20.17
N ALA A 66 -14.56 0.29 21.32
CA ALA A 66 -13.77 -0.16 22.48
C ALA A 66 -14.10 -1.59 22.93
N LEU A 67 -15.36 -2.02 22.78
CA LEU A 67 -15.77 -3.39 23.07
C LEU A 67 -15.03 -4.43 22.21
N VAL A 68 -14.84 -4.14 20.91
CA VAL A 68 -14.13 -5.03 19.98
C VAL A 68 -12.65 -5.08 20.31
N ILE A 69 -12.06 -3.93 20.63
CA ILE A 69 -10.66 -3.82 21.07
C ILE A 69 -10.43 -4.65 22.34
N ASN A 70 -11.30 -4.50 23.34
CA ASN A 70 -11.17 -5.19 24.62
C ASN A 70 -11.34 -6.71 24.51
N ILE A 71 -12.22 -7.19 23.63
CA ILE A 71 -12.44 -8.64 23.43
C ILE A 71 -11.29 -9.28 22.65
N LEU A 72 -10.78 -8.59 21.63
CA LEU A 72 -9.84 -9.18 20.67
C LEU A 72 -8.37 -8.82 20.96
N GLY A 73 -8.10 -7.92 21.91
CA GLY A 73 -6.75 -7.54 22.30
C GLY A 73 -5.98 -6.80 21.20
N PHE A 74 -6.67 -6.18 20.26
CA PHE A 74 -6.02 -5.48 19.15
C PHE A 74 -5.43 -4.13 19.58
N ASN A 75 -4.28 -3.77 19.01
CA ASN A 75 -3.73 -2.42 19.14
C ASN A 75 -4.53 -1.45 18.27
N GLU A 76 -4.75 -0.22 18.74
CA GLU A 76 -5.38 0.85 17.95
C GLU A 76 -4.56 1.15 16.67
N MET A 77 -3.25 0.97 16.76
CA MET A 77 -2.31 1.12 15.66
C MET A 77 -2.01 -0.22 14.99
N MET A 78 -2.30 -0.29 13.69
CA MET A 78 -2.07 -1.45 12.83
C MET A 78 -1.07 -1.12 11.74
N TYR A 79 -0.20 -2.07 11.41
CA TYR A 79 0.79 -1.90 10.35
C TYR A 79 0.46 -2.75 9.12
N ILE A 80 0.78 -2.22 7.95
CA ILE A 80 0.59 -2.90 6.67
C ILE A 80 1.90 -2.80 5.90
N HIS A 81 2.43 -3.93 5.46
CA HIS A 81 3.56 -3.99 4.54
C HIS A 81 3.04 -3.91 3.11
N GLU A 82 3.47 -2.89 2.38
CA GLU A 82 3.28 -2.80 0.94
C GLU A 82 4.56 -3.22 0.22
N MET A 83 4.46 -4.23 -0.61
CA MET A 83 5.51 -4.60 -1.57
C MET A 83 5.04 -4.21 -2.97
N SER A 84 5.80 -3.34 -3.63
CA SER A 84 5.50 -2.90 -5.00
C SER A 84 6.62 -3.15 -5.99
N GLU A 85 6.21 -3.41 -7.23
CA GLU A 85 7.05 -3.64 -8.40
C GLU A 85 6.59 -2.69 -9.51
N CYS A 86 7.44 -1.75 -9.89
CA CYS A 86 7.14 -0.77 -10.93
C CYS A 86 8.06 -0.98 -12.13
N ASP A 87 7.49 -1.37 -13.27
CA ASP A 87 8.17 -1.53 -14.55
C ASP A 87 7.78 -0.38 -15.48
N THR A 88 8.77 0.43 -15.84
CA THR A 88 8.57 1.62 -16.68
C THR A 88 8.47 1.30 -18.17
N LEU A 89 8.95 0.15 -18.62
CA LEU A 89 8.86 -0.24 -20.04
C LEU A 89 7.46 -0.79 -20.34
N SER A 90 6.99 -1.74 -19.52
CA SER A 90 5.64 -2.29 -19.66
C SER A 90 4.54 -1.38 -19.07
N LYS A 91 4.93 -0.26 -18.47
CA LYS A 91 4.02 0.68 -17.77
C LYS A 91 3.09 -0.06 -16.80
N THR A 92 3.69 -0.85 -15.92
CA THR A 92 2.94 -1.65 -14.94
C THR A 92 3.42 -1.34 -13.52
N LEU A 93 2.47 -1.10 -12.61
CA LEU A 93 2.72 -1.02 -11.17
C LEU A 93 1.89 -2.10 -10.48
N LEU A 94 2.55 -3.06 -9.87
CA LEU A 94 1.92 -4.08 -9.03
C LEU A 94 2.20 -3.75 -7.57
N ALA A 95 1.17 -3.64 -6.74
CA ALA A 95 1.30 -3.39 -5.30
C ALA A 95 0.51 -4.43 -4.51
N ARG A 96 1.19 -5.11 -3.58
CA ARG A 96 0.60 -6.11 -2.68
C ARG A 96 0.67 -5.58 -1.25
N HIS A 97 -0.44 -5.66 -0.54
CA HIS A 97 -0.57 -5.20 0.84
C HIS A 97 -0.81 -6.39 1.75
N LEU A 98 0.03 -6.56 2.76
CA LEU A 98 -0.07 -7.62 3.75
C LEU A 98 -0.15 -7.00 5.15
N PRO A 99 -1.14 -7.35 5.98
CA PRO A 99 -1.19 -6.88 7.36
C PRO A 99 0.02 -7.42 8.13
N SER A 100 0.57 -6.62 9.04
CA SER A 100 1.45 -7.16 10.08
C SER A 100 0.61 -8.09 10.95
N LEU A 101 1.05 -9.34 11.12
CA LEU A 101 0.43 -10.22 12.11
C LEU A 101 0.59 -9.57 13.50
N PRO A 102 -0.44 -9.59 14.35
CA PRO A 102 -0.25 -9.29 15.75
C PRO A 102 0.76 -10.31 16.31
N LEU A 103 1.83 -9.82 16.95
CA LEU A 103 2.69 -10.65 17.78
C LEU A 103 1.89 -11.17 18.98
#